data_AF-A0A7X2LT36-F1
#
_entry.id   AF-A0A7X2LT36-F1
#
_cell.length_a   1.000
_cell.length_b   1.000
_cell.length_c   1.000
_cell.angle_alpha   90.00
_cell.angle_beta   90.00
_cell.angle_gamma   90.00
#
_symmetry.space_group_name_H-M   'P 1'
#
loop_
_entity.id
_entity.type
_entity.pdbx_description
1 polymer ?
#
loop_
_entity_poly.entity_id
_entity_poly.type
_entity_poly.pdbx_seq_one_letter_code
_entity_poly.pdbx_strand_id
1 'polypeptide(L)'
;MKRLQEERGQAFLPDMPRIDGLEHVVDHLWQVGPTTGDGAVTHAELHYYQRNTGVELSEWEANAIRRLSVEYLNESHRATDPRYPSPWAEGEQVKVIATNTARNAIRALASL
;
A
#
# COMPACT_ATOMS: atom_id res chain seq x y z
N MET A 1 17.57 -0.32 -15.27
CA MET A 1 16.92 -1.56 -14.80
C MET A 1 17.77 -2.39 -13.83
N LYS A 2 19.10 -2.22 -13.75
CA LYS A 2 19.99 -3.06 -12.92
C LYS A 2 20.00 -2.72 -11.40
N ARG A 3 19.81 -1.45 -11.01
CA ARG A 3 19.83 -1.02 -9.59
C ARG A 3 18.72 -1.62 -8.72
N LEU A 4 17.49 -1.68 -9.24
CA LEU A 4 16.32 -2.16 -8.48
C LEU A 4 16.38 -3.68 -8.22
N GLN A 5 17.16 -4.44 -9.00
CA GLN A 5 17.33 -5.88 -8.81
C GLN A 5 18.47 -6.23 -7.85
N GLU A 6 19.52 -5.40 -7.80
CA GLU A 6 20.66 -5.56 -6.88
C GLU A 6 20.28 -5.24 -5.41
N GLU A 7 19.27 -4.39 -5.18
CA GLU A 7 18.76 -4.04 -3.84
C GLU A 7 17.81 -5.08 -3.22
N ARG A 8 17.29 -6.04 -4.00
CA ARG A 8 16.34 -7.07 -3.49
C ARG A 8 16.96 -8.05 -2.47
N GLY A 9 18.27 -7.97 -2.24
CA GLY A 9 19.01 -8.78 -1.26
C GLY A 9 19.16 -8.13 0.13
N GLN A 10 18.90 -6.83 0.26
CA GLN A 10 18.81 -6.15 1.56
C GLN A 10 17.35 -5.77 1.77
N ALA A 11 16.82 -5.95 2.99
CA ALA A 11 15.49 -5.47 3.34
C ALA A 11 15.49 -3.94 3.25
N PHE A 12 15.21 -3.40 2.06
CA PHE A 12 15.00 -1.98 1.85
C PHE A 12 13.75 -1.59 2.63
N LEU A 13 13.95 -0.93 3.77
CA LEU A 13 12.91 -0.29 4.55
C LEU A 13 12.91 1.19 4.14
N PRO A 14 11.95 1.65 3.32
CA PRO A 14 11.84 3.06 2.99
C PRO A 14 11.63 3.89 4.27
N ASP A 15 12.11 5.13 4.28
CA ASP A 15 11.85 6.05 5.39
C ASP A 15 10.34 6.33 5.43
N MET A 16 9.70 5.91 6.53
CA MET A 16 8.25 5.99 6.69
C MET A 16 7.88 7.35 7.30
N PRO A 17 6.79 7.99 6.83
CA PRO A 17 6.34 9.23 7.46
C PRO A 17 6.04 8.98 8.94
N ARG A 18 6.41 9.94 9.78
CA ARG A 18 6.08 9.88 11.21
C ARG A 18 4.56 9.92 11.37
N ILE A 19 4.03 8.93 12.08
CA ILE A 19 2.65 8.89 12.55
C ILE A 19 2.69 9.40 13.99
N ASP A 20 1.80 10.31 14.36
CA ASP A 20 1.71 10.83 15.73
C ASP A 20 0.40 10.33 16.38
N GLY A 21 0.53 9.47 17.40
CA GLY A 21 -0.56 9.08 18.32
C GLY A 21 -1.48 7.95 17.85
N LEU A 22 -1.28 7.39 16.66
CA LEU A 22 -2.09 6.31 16.07
C LEU A 22 -1.24 5.12 15.57
N GLU A 23 0.00 5.04 16.02
CA GLU A 23 0.98 4.01 15.62
C GLU A 23 0.44 2.61 15.92
N HIS A 24 -0.14 2.42 17.11
CA HIS A 24 -0.73 1.14 17.55
C HIS A 24 -1.84 0.62 16.62
N VAL A 25 -2.65 1.50 16.02
CA VAL A 25 -3.70 1.09 15.07
C VAL A 25 -3.10 0.51 13.80
N VAL A 26 -2.04 1.14 13.30
CA VAL A 26 -1.31 0.68 12.13
C VAL A 26 -0.58 -0.62 12.43
N ASP A 27 0.00 -0.75 13.62
CA ASP A 27 0.62 -2.00 14.09
C ASP A 27 -0.40 -3.14 14.16
N HIS A 28 -1.62 -2.88 14.65
CA HIS A 28 -2.69 -3.88 14.66
C HIS A 28 -3.14 -4.28 13.25
N LEU A 29 -3.23 -3.32 12.31
CA LEU A 29 -3.51 -3.63 10.90
C LEU A 29 -2.46 -4.58 10.33
N TRP A 30 -1.18 -4.35 10.61
CA TRP A 30 -0.10 -5.23 10.12
C TRP A 30 -0.05 -6.59 10.81
N GLN A 31 -0.44 -6.67 12.08
CA GLN A 31 -0.54 -7.93 12.81
C GLN A 31 -1.72 -8.81 12.34
N VAL A 32 -2.87 -8.19 12.05
CA VAL A 32 -4.02 -8.88 11.43
C VAL A 32 -3.70 -9.28 9.99
N GLY A 33 -2.97 -8.43 9.28
CA GLY A 33 -2.80 -8.47 7.83
C GLY A 33 -3.69 -7.41 7.18
N PRO A 34 -3.15 -6.52 6.33
CA PRO A 34 -3.92 -5.42 5.76
C PRO A 34 -4.96 -5.88 4.73
N THR A 35 -4.85 -7.10 4.22
CA THR A 35 -5.82 -7.74 3.30
C THR A 35 -5.98 -9.21 3.65
N THR A 36 -7.14 -9.76 3.30
CA THR A 36 -7.42 -11.20 3.35
C THR A 36 -7.66 -11.69 1.93
N GLY A 37 -6.64 -12.27 1.32
CA GLY A 37 -6.66 -12.55 -0.12
C GLY A 37 -6.89 -11.25 -0.89
N ASP A 38 -7.94 -11.24 -1.72
CA ASP A 38 -8.36 -10.07 -2.51
C ASP A 38 -9.38 -9.17 -1.79
N GLY A 39 -9.60 -9.40 -0.49
CA GLY A 39 -10.58 -8.69 0.33
C GLY A 39 -9.96 -7.81 1.40
N ALA A 40 -10.74 -6.83 1.87
CA ALA A 40 -10.40 -6.03 3.05
C ALA A 40 -10.80 -6.77 4.33
N VAL A 41 -10.17 -6.40 5.44
CA VAL A 41 -10.41 -6.97 6.78
C VAL A 41 -11.88 -6.78 7.19
N THR A 42 -12.45 -7.86 7.67
CA THR A 42 -13.82 -7.99 8.15
C THR A 42 -13.89 -7.98 9.68
N HIS A 43 -15.08 -7.74 10.22
CA HIS A 43 -15.29 -7.86 11.67
C HIS A 43 -15.06 -9.28 12.21
N ALA A 44 -15.30 -10.31 11.38
CA ALA A 44 -15.05 -11.69 11.79
C ALA A 44 -13.55 -11.91 12.05
N GLU A 45 -12.69 -11.42 11.16
CA GLU A 45 -11.23 -11.52 11.34
C GLU A 45 -10.75 -10.72 12.55
N LEU A 46 -11.27 -9.51 12.75
CA LEU A 46 -10.96 -8.74 13.96
C LEU A 46 -11.42 -9.45 15.23
N HIS A 47 -12.58 -10.12 15.21
CA HIS A 47 -13.04 -10.91 16.34
C HIS A 47 -12.08 -12.08 16.63
N TYR A 48 -11.66 -12.83 15.61
CA TYR A 48 -10.69 -13.91 15.77
C TYR A 48 -9.32 -13.40 16.21
N TYR A 49 -8.87 -12.26 15.68
CA TYR A 49 -7.63 -11.63 16.07
C TYR A 49 -7.63 -11.26 17.57
N GLN A 50 -8.67 -10.56 18.04
CA GLN A 50 -8.82 -10.24 19.47
C GLN A 50 -8.84 -11.52 20.32
N ARG A 51 -9.55 -12.56 19.87
CA ARG A 51 -9.65 -13.83 20.60
C ARG A 51 -8.34 -14.63 20.64
N ASN A 52 -7.52 -14.55 19.60
CA ASN A 52 -6.26 -15.28 19.50
C ASN A 52 -5.11 -14.56 20.22
N THR A 53 -5.12 -13.23 20.23
CA THR A 53 -4.03 -12.40 20.79
C THR A 53 -4.33 -11.88 22.19
N GLY A 54 -5.59 -11.82 22.59
CA GLY A 54 -6.04 -11.16 23.81
C GLY A 54 -6.01 -9.62 23.74
N VAL A 55 -5.79 -9.04 22.56
CA VAL A 55 -5.93 -7.60 22.33
C VAL A 55 -7.42 -7.25 22.38
N GLU A 56 -7.75 -6.16 23.07
CA GLU A 56 -9.09 -5.59 23.12
C GLU A 56 -9.09 -4.30 22.28
N LEU A 57 -9.78 -4.33 21.15
CA LEU A 57 -9.97 -3.17 20.28
C LEU A 57 -11.25 -2.45 20.68
N SER A 58 -11.15 -1.14 20.85
CA SER A 58 -12.32 -0.29 20.93
C SER A 58 -13.09 -0.26 19.60
N GLU A 59 -14.33 0.20 19.64
CA GLU A 59 -15.17 0.35 18.45
C GLU A 59 -14.50 1.22 17.38
N TRP A 60 -13.83 2.31 17.79
CA TRP A 60 -13.19 3.20 16.83
C TRP A 60 -11.95 2.57 16.21
N GLU A 61 -11.14 1.82 16.97
CA GLU A 61 -9.94 1.14 16.46
C GLU A 61 -10.32 0.06 15.45
N ALA A 62 -11.31 -0.78 15.78
CA ALA A 62 -11.81 -1.80 14.87
C ALA A 62 -12.30 -1.18 13.55
N ASN A 63 -13.05 -0.08 13.62
CA ASN A 63 -13.50 0.64 12.43
C ASN A 63 -12.35 1.30 11.66
N ALA A 64 -11.37 1.87 12.36
CA ALA A 64 -10.19 2.49 11.75
C ALA A 64 -9.35 1.46 11.00
N ILE A 65 -9.08 0.30 11.60
CA ILE A 65 -8.34 -0.81 10.97
C ILE A 65 -9.05 -1.27 9.70
N ARG A 66 -10.37 -1.47 9.75
CA ARG A 66 -11.14 -1.88 8.57
C ARG A 66 -11.08 -0.84 7.46
N ARG A 67 -11.21 0.44 7.81
CA ARG A 67 -11.11 1.53 6.83
C ARG A 67 -9.73 1.58 6.19
N LEU A 68 -8.66 1.48 6.99
CA LEU A 68 -7.29 1.44 6.50
C LEU A 68 -7.05 0.24 5.59
N SER A 69 -7.61 -0.93 5.92
CA SER A 69 -7.55 -2.12 5.07
C SER A 69 -8.21 -1.91 3.70
N VAL A 70 -9.38 -1.26 3.65
CA VAL A 70 -10.04 -0.92 2.37
C VAL A 70 -9.18 0.04 1.54
N GLU A 71 -8.66 1.09 2.16
CA GLU A 71 -7.80 2.07 1.47
C GLU A 71 -6.50 1.40 0.96
N TYR A 72 -5.90 0.55 1.78
CA TYR A 72 -4.72 -0.21 1.39
C TYR A 72 -4.99 -1.13 0.20
N LEU A 73 -6.10 -1.89 0.23
CA LEU A 73 -6.49 -2.76 -0.88
C LEU A 73 -6.70 -1.97 -2.17
N ASN A 74 -7.43 -0.86 -2.10
CA ASN A 74 -7.65 0.02 -3.24
C ASN A 74 -6.32 0.55 -3.80
N GLU A 75 -5.44 1.01 -2.93
CA GLU A 75 -4.12 1.51 -3.32
C GLU A 75 -3.25 0.40 -3.94
N SER A 76 -3.28 -0.80 -3.38
CA SER A 76 -2.53 -1.94 -3.93
C SER A 76 -2.99 -2.29 -5.35
N HIS A 77 -4.29 -2.18 -5.64
CA HIS A 77 -4.81 -2.38 -6.99
C HIS A 77 -4.37 -1.25 -7.93
N ARG A 78 -4.45 0.02 -7.49
CA ARG A 78 -4.00 1.16 -8.30
C ARG A 78 -2.52 1.08 -8.63
N ALA A 79 -1.69 0.70 -7.65
CA ALA A 79 -0.25 0.56 -7.78
C ALA A 79 0.19 -0.55 -8.77
N THR A 80 -0.72 -1.41 -9.22
CA THR A 80 -0.42 -2.39 -10.28
C THR A 80 -0.26 -1.74 -11.66
N ASP A 81 -0.85 -0.56 -11.92
CA ASP A 81 -0.60 0.18 -13.17
C ASP A 81 0.82 0.79 -13.10
N PRO A 82 1.74 0.43 -14.03
CA PRO A 82 3.10 0.97 -14.04
C PRO A 82 3.17 2.49 -14.22
N ARG A 83 2.06 3.13 -14.61
CA ARG A 83 1.93 4.58 -14.78
C ARG A 83 1.33 5.25 -13.55
N TYR A 84 0.87 4.48 -12.57
CA TYR A 84 0.36 5.04 -11.33
C TYR A 84 1.53 5.61 -10.52
N PRO A 85 1.54 6.92 -10.25
CA PRO A 85 2.62 7.51 -9.49
C PRO A 85 2.57 6.98 -8.06
N SER A 86 3.74 6.75 -7.48
CA SER A 86 3.84 6.41 -6.07
C SER A 86 3.30 7.56 -5.19
N PRO A 87 2.64 7.30 -4.05
CA PRO A 87 2.11 8.35 -3.19
C PRO A 87 3.16 9.33 -2.64
N TRP A 88 4.40 8.86 -2.51
CA TRP A 88 5.57 9.64 -2.09
C TRP A 88 6.38 10.18 -3.28
N ALA A 89 5.88 10.04 -4.50
CA ALA A 89 6.54 10.59 -5.68
C ALA A 89 6.52 12.12 -5.63
N GLU A 90 7.70 12.71 -5.54
CA GLU A 90 7.87 14.15 -5.70
C GLU A 90 7.56 14.58 -7.15
N GLY A 91 7.24 15.87 -7.35
CA GLY A 91 6.74 16.39 -8.62
C GLY A 91 7.62 16.10 -9.85
N GLU A 92 8.92 15.92 -9.68
CA GLU A 92 9.84 15.52 -10.76
C GLU A 92 9.58 14.06 -11.21
N GLN A 93 9.36 13.15 -10.26
CA GLN A 93 9.11 11.72 -10.53
C GLN A 93 7.78 11.53 -11.26
N VAL A 94 6.75 12.29 -10.88
CA VAL A 94 5.44 12.28 -11.54
C VAL A 94 5.56 12.74 -13.01
N LYS A 95 6.35 13.79 -13.29
CA LYS A 95 6.60 14.27 -14.67
C LYS A 95 7.31 13.22 -15.53
N VAL A 96 8.29 12.51 -14.98
CA VAL A 96 9.03 11.46 -15.70
C VAL A 96 8.09 10.32 -16.12
N ILE A 97 7.18 9.88 -15.24
CA ILE A 97 6.18 8.84 -15.54
C ILE A 97 5.24 9.29 -16.67
N ALA A 98 4.73 10.53 -16.62
CA ALA A 98 3.90 11.09 -17.67
C ALA A 98 4.63 11.18 -19.03
N THR A 99 5.89 11.62 -19.01
CA THR A 99 6.71 11.75 -20.23
C THR A 99 6.98 10.40 -20.88
N ASN A 100 7.31 9.38 -20.08
CA ASN A 100 7.55 8.03 -20.57
C ASN A 100 6.27 7.39 -21.13
N THR A 101 5.13 7.65 -20.49
CA THR A 101 3.82 7.20 -20.97
C THR A 101 3.52 7.79 -22.34
N ALA A 102 3.65 9.11 -22.51
CA ALA A 102 3.42 9.78 -23.79
C ALA A 102 4.36 9.27 -24.90
N ARG A 103 5.65 9.10 -24.57
CA ARG A 103 6.65 8.57 -25.51
C ARG A 103 6.31 7.14 -25.96
N ASN A 104 5.86 6.28 -25.05
CA ASN A 104 5.48 4.90 -25.37
C ASN A 104 4.22 4.84 -26.24
N ALA A 105 3.23 5.71 -25.97
CA ALA A 105 2.03 5.81 -26.80
C ALA A 105 2.35 6.26 -28.24
N ILE A 106 3.21 7.27 -28.40
CA ILE A 106 3.66 7.73 -29.73
C ILE A 106 4.38 6.61 -30.48
N ARG A 107 5.24 5.84 -29.81
CA ARG A 107 5.94 4.70 -30.42
C ARG A 107 4.99 3.60 -30.87
N ALA A 108 3.97 3.29 -30.06
CA ALA A 108 2.96 2.28 -30.41
C ALA A 108 2.15 2.68 -31.66
N LEU A 109 1.85 3.98 -31.82
CA LEU A 109 1.17 4.52 -33.01
C LEU A 109 2.06 4.52 -34.25
N ALA A 110 3.37 4.74 -34.09
CA ALA A 110 4.33 4.75 -35.19
C ALA A 110 4.75 3.34 -35.67
N SER A 111 4.38 2.29 -34.93
CA SER A 111 4.65 0.88 -35.28
C SER A 111 3.45 0.17 -35.94
N LEU A 112 2.39 0.91 -36.29
CA LEU A 112 1.26 0.48 -37.11
C LEU A 112 1.47 0.95 -38.56
#